data_AF-A0A0F9GSA7-F1
#
_entry.id   AF-A0A0F9GSA7-F1
#
_cell.length_a   1.000
_cell.length_b   1.000
_cell.length_c   1.000
_cell.angle_alpha   90.00
_cell.angle_beta   90.00
_cell.angle_gamma   90.00
#
_symmetry.space_group_name_H-M   'P 1'
#
loop_
_entity.id
_entity.type
_entity.pdbx_description
1 polymer ?
#
loop_
_entity_poly.entity_id
_entity_poly.type
_entity_poly.pdbx_seq_one_letter_code
_entity_poly.pdbx_strand_id
1 'polypeptide(L)'
;MGRFMLNGKQHLSKGFVLLGMLCLLLISSIVMTKATTQWSDKVRRDREQELLKVGDTIRLAIGRYYHATPGLIKEYPPTLEALLHDDRFPSPQRYLRKLYVDSVTQREGWGIVVAPNGGVMGINSLSG
;
A
#
# COMPACT_ATOMS: atom_id res chain seq x y z
N MET A 1 33.52 -39.83 71.48
CA MET A 1 34.24 -39.27 70.30
C MET A 1 33.44 -39.59 69.05
N GLY A 2 33.20 -38.75 68.06
CA GLY A 2 33.53 -37.35 67.75
C GLY A 2 32.57 -36.90 66.63
N ARG A 3 31.84 -35.81 66.86
CA ARG A 3 32.00 -34.49 66.20
C ARG A 3 31.38 -34.40 64.79
N PHE A 4 30.23 -33.72 64.77
CA PHE A 4 29.65 -33.00 63.63
C PHE A 4 30.72 -32.38 62.73
N MET A 5 30.62 -32.59 61.41
CA MET A 5 31.18 -31.66 60.43
C MET A 5 30.08 -31.27 59.43
N LEU A 6 29.59 -30.06 59.67
CA LEU A 6 28.66 -29.29 58.85
C LEU A 6 29.24 -29.13 57.44
N ASN A 7 28.47 -29.50 56.41
CA ASN A 7 28.80 -29.19 55.03
C ASN A 7 27.71 -28.28 54.45
N GLY A 8 27.70 -27.02 54.91
CA GLY A 8 26.89 -25.95 54.34
C GLY A 8 27.52 -25.45 53.04
N LYS A 9 27.21 -26.12 51.93
CA LYS A 9 27.67 -25.70 50.59
C LYS A 9 27.03 -24.36 50.23
N GLN A 10 27.84 -23.51 49.60
CA GLN A 10 27.60 -22.10 49.35
C GLN A 10 26.41 -21.88 48.41
N HIS A 11 25.26 -21.45 48.94
CA HIS A 11 24.04 -21.14 48.17
C HIS A 11 23.88 -19.66 47.80
N LEU A 12 24.73 -18.77 48.33
CA LEU A 12 24.58 -17.32 48.18
C LEU A 12 24.95 -16.80 46.77
N SER A 13 25.85 -17.48 46.05
CA SER A 13 26.37 -17.01 44.75
C SER A 13 25.45 -17.31 43.57
N LYS A 14 24.64 -18.38 43.65
CA LYS A 14 23.76 -18.80 42.54
C LYS A 14 22.50 -17.93 42.42
N GLY A 15 21.96 -17.47 43.54
CA GLY A 15 20.76 -16.61 43.55
C GLY A 15 21.02 -15.25 42.91
N PHE A 16 22.19 -14.65 43.18
CA PHE A 16 22.57 -13.35 42.60
C PHE A 16 22.78 -13.41 41.08
N VAL A 17 23.42 -14.48 40.60
CA VAL A 17 23.61 -14.71 39.15
C VAL A 17 22.27 -14.90 38.44
N LEU A 18 21.34 -15.64 39.04
CA LEU A 18 19.98 -15.80 38.52
C LEU A 18 19.23 -14.46 38.44
N LEU A 19 19.34 -13.62 39.48
CA LEU A 19 18.69 -12.31 39.50
C LEU A 19 19.27 -11.37 38.43
N GLY A 20 20.60 -11.35 38.29
CA GLY A 20 21.28 -10.58 37.25
C GLY A 20 20.90 -11.03 35.83
N MET A 21 20.79 -12.34 35.61
CA MET A 21 20.34 -12.91 34.33
C MET A 21 18.88 -12.57 34.03
N LEU A 22 18.00 -12.61 35.03
CA LEU A 22 16.59 -12.21 34.88
C LEU A 22 16.46 -10.72 34.52
N CYS A 23 17.25 -9.85 35.18
CA CYS A 23 17.31 -8.42 34.86
C CYS A 23 17.82 -8.17 33.43
N LEU A 24 18.86 -8.88 33.00
CA LEU A 24 19.38 -8.77 31.63
C LEU A 24 18.34 -9.18 30.58
N LEU A 25 17.58 -10.26 30.83
CA LEU A 25 16.50 -10.70 29.95
C LEU A 25 15.35 -9.69 29.88
N LEU A 26 14.97 -9.09 31.02
CA LEU A 26 13.97 -8.03 31.10
C LEU A 26 14.39 -6.79 30.30
N ILE A 27 15.63 -6.32 30.48
CA ILE A 27 16.18 -5.17 29.76
C ILE A 27 16.23 -5.46 28.25
N SER A 28 16.71 -6.65 27.87
CA SER A 28 16.79 -7.08 26.47
C SER A 28 15.40 -7.11 25.80
N SER A 29 14.37 -7.57 26.51
CA SER A 29 13.00 -7.62 26.02
C SER A 29 12.41 -6.22 25.76
N ILE A 30 12.69 -5.27 26.66
CA ILE A 30 12.23 -3.87 26.51
C ILE A 30 12.92 -3.20 25.31
N VAL A 31 14.21 -3.46 25.08
CA VAL A 31 14.97 -2.92 23.95
C VAL A 31 14.42 -3.44 22.60
N MET A 32 14.03 -4.71 22.54
CA MET A 32 13.53 -5.33 21.30
C MET A 32 12.17 -4.76 20.84
N THR A 33 11.38 -4.20 21.77
CA THR A 33 10.02 -3.69 21.48
C THR A 33 10.03 -2.39 20.66
N LYS A 34 11.19 -1.71 20.52
CA LYS A 34 11.28 -0.40 19.85
C LYS A 34 11.49 -0.46 18.33
N ALA A 35 11.67 -1.65 17.73
CA ALA A 35 12.06 -1.76 16.32
C ALA A 35 10.90 -2.07 15.33
N THR A 36 9.70 -2.39 15.81
CA THR A 36 8.65 -2.99 14.95
C THR A 36 7.69 -2.01 14.30
N THR A 37 7.65 -0.75 14.73
CA THR A 37 6.61 0.19 14.24
C THR A 37 7.00 0.97 12.98
N GLN A 38 8.26 0.88 12.52
CA GLN A 38 8.76 1.71 11.40
C GLN A 38 8.55 1.09 10.00
N TRP A 39 8.06 -0.14 9.89
CA TRP A 39 7.86 -0.80 8.58
C TRP A 39 6.45 -0.61 8.01
N SER A 40 5.42 -0.59 8.86
CA SER A 40 4.03 -0.42 8.40
C SER A 40 3.79 0.95 7.76
N ASP A 41 4.48 2.00 8.22
CA ASP A 41 4.30 3.36 7.69
C ASP A 41 4.99 3.60 6.34
N LYS A 42 6.14 2.95 6.10
CA LYS A 42 6.82 3.07 4.80
C LYS A 42 6.04 2.34 3.71
N VAL A 43 5.62 1.12 4.00
CA VAL A 43 4.85 0.30 3.05
C VAL A 43 3.49 0.93 2.72
N ARG A 44 2.88 1.69 3.65
CA ARG A 44 1.64 2.42 3.34
C ARG A 44 1.88 3.63 2.45
N ARG A 45 2.93 4.40 2.70
CA ARG A 45 3.32 5.54 1.85
C ARG A 45 3.67 5.12 0.42
N ASP A 46 4.42 4.02 0.27
CA ASP A 46 4.80 3.52 -1.05
C ASP A 46 3.57 3.08 -1.86
N ARG A 47 2.60 2.42 -1.21
CA ARG A 47 1.32 2.04 -1.83
C ARG A 47 0.45 3.24 -2.22
N GLU A 48 0.40 4.27 -1.38
CA GLU A 48 -0.34 5.52 -1.69
C GLU A 48 0.25 6.23 -2.92
N GLN A 49 1.58 6.26 -3.06
CA GLN A 49 2.24 6.88 -4.22
C GLN A 49 1.96 6.14 -5.53
N GLU A 50 1.87 4.82 -5.51
CA GLU A 50 1.54 4.03 -6.69
C GLU A 50 0.10 4.30 -7.16
N LEU A 51 -0.85 4.39 -6.22
CA LEU A 51 -2.24 4.75 -6.54
C LEU A 51 -2.36 6.13 -7.18
N LEU A 52 -1.66 7.13 -6.62
CA LEU A 52 -1.68 8.49 -7.16
C LEU A 52 -1.12 8.54 -8.58
N LYS A 53 -0.02 7.83 -8.86
CA LYS A 53 0.57 7.76 -10.22
C LYS A 53 -0.39 7.15 -11.25
N VAL A 54 -1.09 6.08 -10.87
CA VAL A 54 -2.06 5.43 -11.76
C VAL A 54 -3.28 6.34 -11.98
N GLY A 55 -3.79 6.96 -10.91
CA GLY A 55 -4.88 7.94 -10.98
C GLY A 55 -4.56 9.12 -11.89
N ASP A 56 -3.36 9.71 -11.76
CA ASP A 56 -2.92 10.82 -12.61
C ASP A 56 -2.80 10.43 -14.08
N THR A 57 -2.32 9.22 -14.37
CA THR A 57 -2.22 8.71 -15.74
C THR A 57 -3.60 8.60 -16.39
N ILE A 58 -4.59 8.08 -15.65
CA ILE A 58 -5.95 7.91 -16.16
C ILE A 58 -6.65 9.27 -16.29
N ARG A 59 -6.47 10.17 -15.33
CA ARG A 59 -6.98 11.55 -15.41
C ARG A 59 -6.42 12.28 -16.64
N LEU A 60 -5.12 12.15 -16.91
CA LEU A 60 -4.50 12.73 -18.09
C LEU A 60 -5.03 12.12 -19.39
N ALA A 61 -5.26 10.80 -19.42
CA ALA A 61 -5.84 10.11 -20.58
C ALA A 61 -7.27 10.60 -20.88
N ILE A 62 -8.11 10.72 -19.86
CA ILE A 62 -9.48 11.28 -19.98
C ILE A 62 -9.43 12.73 -20.47
N GLY A 63 -8.53 13.55 -19.93
CA GLY A 63 -8.32 14.91 -20.40
C GLY A 63 -7.93 14.97 -21.88
N ARG A 64 -6.99 14.11 -22.31
CA ARG A 64 -6.58 14.03 -23.71
C ARG A 64 -7.73 13.61 -24.63
N TYR A 65 -8.55 12.64 -24.23
CA TYR A 65 -9.74 12.24 -24.97
C TYR A 65 -10.74 13.40 -25.12
N TYR A 66 -10.99 14.11 -24.02
CA TYR A 66 -11.88 15.28 -23.99
C TYR A 66 -11.39 16.41 -24.91
N HIS A 67 -10.07 16.63 -24.97
CA HIS A 67 -9.46 17.64 -25.84
C HIS A 67 -9.34 17.21 -27.30
N ALA A 68 -9.22 15.92 -27.57
CA ALA A 68 -9.06 15.39 -28.92
C ALA A 68 -10.39 15.31 -29.68
N THR A 69 -11.53 15.27 -28.99
CA THR A 69 -12.86 15.12 -29.61
C THR A 69 -13.06 16.11 -30.77
N PRO A 70 -13.29 15.62 -32.00
CA PRO A 70 -13.40 16.47 -33.19
C PRO A 70 -14.84 16.99 -33.27
N GLY A 71 -15.06 18.20 -32.73
CA GLY A 71 -16.37 18.86 -32.77
C GLY A 71 -16.50 20.01 -31.77
N LEU A 72 -17.61 20.75 -31.82
CA LEU A 72 -17.96 21.76 -30.81
C LEU A 72 -18.40 21.15 -29.48
N ILE A 73 -18.88 19.90 -29.49
CA ILE A 73 -19.41 19.20 -28.32
C ILE A 73 -18.29 18.31 -27.78
N LYS A 74 -17.78 18.66 -26.59
CA LYS A 74 -16.77 17.87 -25.91
C LYS A 74 -17.44 16.81 -25.05
N GLU A 75 -17.16 15.55 -25.33
CA GLU A 75 -17.75 14.41 -24.64
C GLU A 75 -16.70 13.65 -23.84
N TYR A 76 -17.12 13.08 -22.71
CA TYR A 76 -16.30 12.13 -21.97
C TYR A 76 -16.35 10.75 -22.64
N PRO A 77 -15.29 9.93 -22.47
CA PRO A 77 -15.28 8.59 -23.03
C PRO A 77 -16.40 7.75 -22.42
N PRO A 78 -17.18 6.98 -23.21
CA PRO A 78 -18.31 6.20 -22.69
C PRO A 78 -17.86 5.06 -21.77
N THR A 79 -16.68 4.50 -22.02
CA THR A 79 -16.08 3.44 -21.20
C THR A 79 -14.57 3.65 -21.08
N LEU A 80 -13.93 2.95 -20.13
CA LEU A 80 -12.47 2.95 -20.02
C LEU A 80 -11.79 2.26 -21.21
N GLU A 81 -12.45 1.31 -21.89
CA GLU A 81 -11.89 0.70 -23.10
C GLU A 81 -11.76 1.72 -24.25
N ALA A 82 -12.62 2.74 -24.30
CA ALA A 82 -12.52 3.81 -25.29
C ALA A 82 -11.22 4.63 -25.15
N LEU A 83 -10.55 4.60 -23.98
CA LEU A 83 -9.22 5.21 -23.80
C LEU A 83 -8.08 4.34 -24.39
N LEU A 84 -8.30 3.04 -24.56
CA LEU A 84 -7.35 2.09 -25.14
C LEU A 84 -7.40 2.08 -26.67
N HIS A 85 -8.61 2.12 -27.23
CA HIS A 85 -8.84 2.22 -28.66
C HIS A 85 -9.98 3.19 -28.94
N ASP A 86 -9.64 4.31 -29.55
CA ASP A 86 -10.61 5.25 -30.10
C ASP A 86 -10.69 5.06 -31.63
N ASP A 87 -11.75 4.38 -32.07
CA ASP A 87 -12.05 4.14 -33.50
C ASP A 87 -12.83 5.29 -34.15
N ARG A 88 -13.07 6.40 -33.43
CA ARG A 88 -13.78 7.57 -33.98
C ARG A 88 -12.95 8.37 -34.98
N PHE A 89 -11.65 8.11 -35.04
CA PHE A 89 -10.72 8.76 -35.97
C PHE A 89 -10.27 7.81 -37.08
N PRO A 90 -9.97 8.34 -38.29
CA PRO A 90 -9.41 7.54 -39.39
C PRO A 90 -8.03 6.94 -39.06
N SER A 91 -7.36 7.44 -38.02
CA SER A 91 -6.21 6.77 -37.39
C SER A 91 -6.57 6.45 -35.94
N PRO A 92 -6.61 5.16 -35.52
CA PRO A 92 -7.00 4.79 -34.17
C PRO A 92 -6.05 5.41 -33.14
N GLN A 93 -6.59 6.20 -32.22
CA GLN A 93 -5.81 6.92 -31.21
C GLN A 93 -5.84 6.15 -29.89
N ARG A 94 -4.64 5.87 -29.33
CA ARG A 94 -4.48 5.18 -28.05
C ARG A 94 -4.04 6.18 -26.99
N TYR A 95 -4.91 6.48 -26.01
CA TYR A 95 -4.61 7.39 -24.91
C TYR A 95 -4.00 6.67 -23.71
N LEU A 96 -4.23 5.35 -23.60
CA LEU A 96 -3.72 4.50 -22.55
C LEU A 96 -3.09 3.23 -23.15
N ARG A 97 -1.91 2.81 -22.64
CA ARG A 97 -1.18 1.64 -23.17
C ARG A 97 -1.76 0.30 -22.71
N LYS A 98 -2.31 0.26 -21.50
CA LYS A 98 -2.95 -0.90 -20.87
C LYS A 98 -3.92 -0.42 -19.80
N LEU A 99 -5.01 -1.15 -19.56
CA LEU A 99 -5.80 -0.94 -18.36
C LEU A 99 -4.91 -1.28 -17.17
N TYR A 100 -4.69 -0.33 -16.27
CA TYR A 100 -3.91 -0.59 -15.06
C TYR A 100 -4.77 -1.37 -14.07
N VAL A 101 -4.17 -2.36 -13.41
CA VAL A 101 -4.80 -3.10 -12.31
C VAL A 101 -4.73 -2.22 -11.06
N ASP A 102 -5.79 -2.21 -10.26
CA ASP A 102 -5.80 -1.50 -8.98
C ASP A 102 -4.80 -2.18 -8.01
N SER A 103 -3.79 -1.45 -7.56
CA SER A 103 -2.75 -1.99 -6.68
C SER A 103 -3.27 -2.33 -5.28
N VAL A 104 -4.44 -1.80 -4.89
CA VAL A 104 -5.06 -2.07 -3.59
C VAL A 104 -5.93 -3.32 -3.64
N THR A 105 -6.78 -3.46 -4.65
CA THR A 105 -7.67 -4.63 -4.76
C THR A 105 -7.07 -5.79 -5.55
N GLN A 106 -5.96 -5.56 -6.29
CA GLN A 106 -5.39 -6.52 -7.25
C GLN A 106 -6.43 -7.05 -8.26
N ARG A 107 -7.53 -6.30 -8.48
CA ARG A 107 -8.61 -6.67 -9.40
C ARG A 107 -8.51 -5.88 -10.70
N GLU A 108 -8.86 -6.56 -11.77
CA GLU A 108 -9.10 -5.93 -13.07
C GLU A 108 -10.46 -5.23 -13.00
N GLY A 109 -10.45 -3.91 -12.82
CA GLY A 109 -11.67 -3.10 -12.82
C GLY A 109 -11.60 -1.95 -11.84
N TRP A 110 -11.54 -0.73 -12.37
CA TRP A 110 -11.75 0.48 -11.58
C TRP A 110 -13.25 0.76 -11.51
N GLY A 111 -13.73 1.27 -10.38
CA GLY A 111 -15.08 1.83 -10.34
C GLY A 111 -15.12 3.10 -11.17
N ILE A 112 -16.21 3.29 -11.90
CA ILE A 112 -16.36 4.36 -12.88
C ILE A 112 -17.10 5.53 -12.22
N VAL A 113 -16.57 6.74 -12.39
CA VAL A 113 -17.24 7.99 -12.00
C VAL A 113 -17.87 8.59 -13.25
N VAL A 114 -19.19 8.64 -13.29
CA VAL A 114 -19.97 9.13 -14.43
C VAL A 114 -20.06 10.66 -14.38
N ALA A 115 -19.84 11.31 -15.53
CA ALA A 115 -19.97 12.74 -15.68
C ALA A 115 -21.45 13.20 -15.69
N PRO A 116 -21.76 14.45 -15.35
CA PRO A 116 -23.14 14.98 -15.42
C PRO A 116 -23.75 14.94 -16.83
N ASN A 117 -22.90 15.01 -17.86
CA ASN A 117 -23.26 14.90 -19.28
C ASN A 117 -23.17 13.46 -19.83
N GLY A 118 -22.95 12.46 -18.96
CA GLY A 118 -22.70 11.09 -19.36
C GLY A 118 -21.22 10.81 -19.71
N GLY A 119 -20.85 9.54 -19.68
CA GLY A 119 -19.47 9.08 -19.88
C GLY A 119 -18.62 9.08 -18.61
N VAL A 120 -17.40 8.55 -18.73
CA VAL A 120 -16.44 8.36 -17.64
C VAL A 120 -15.64 9.63 -17.41
N MET A 121 -15.97 10.37 -16.35
CA MET A 121 -15.21 11.54 -15.90
C MET A 121 -13.98 11.16 -15.09
N GLY A 122 -14.02 10.00 -14.44
CA GLY A 122 -12.96 9.55 -13.56
C GLY A 122 -13.11 8.11 -13.13
N ILE A 123 -12.17 7.67 -12.31
CA ILE A 123 -12.13 6.33 -11.73
C ILE A 123 -12.04 6.42 -10.21
N ASN A 124 -12.56 5.43 -9.52
CA ASN A 124 -12.35 5.22 -8.10
C ASN A 124 -11.85 3.79 -7.83
N SER A 125 -11.10 3.64 -6.73
CA SER A 125 -10.71 2.32 -6.24
C SER A 125 -11.93 1.64 -5.61
N LEU A 126 -12.11 0.34 -5.87
CA LEU A 126 -13.18 -0.47 -5.30
C LEU A 126 -12.88 -0.93 -3.86
N SER A 127 -11.79 -0.47 -3.25
CA SER A 127 -11.34 -0.87 -1.91
C SER A 127 -12.04 -0.14 -0.75
N GLY A 128 -13.27 0.32 -0.95
CA GLY A 128 -14.07 1.03 0.06
C GLY A 128 -14.63 0.11 1.13
#